data_AF-A0A8M1GL66-F1
#
_entry.id   AF-A0A8M1GL66-F1
#
_cell.length_a   1.000
_cell.length_b   1.000
_cell.length_c   1.000
_cell.angle_alpha   90.00
_cell.angle_beta   90.00
_cell.angle_gamma   90.00
#
_symmetry.space_group_name_H-M   'P 1'
#
loop_
_entity.id
_entity.type
_entity.pdbx_description
1 polymer ?
#
loop_
_entity_poly.entity_id
_entity_poly.type
_entity_poly.pdbx_seq_one_letter_code
_entity_poly.pdbx_strand_id
1 'polypeptide(L)'
;MGFRATCPSFSTIYFLFILLVASTIFHCHHRLALVPAPWAYSGRVVLAPRHLPPGGMFTINAKGRLGNQMGEYATLYALAKMNGRPAFIPAEMHGTLAPIFRISLPVLHGTTASRIPWRNYHLNDWMEERYRHIPGGYVRLTGYPCSWTFYHHLRDEILREFTLHDHVREDAQRFL
;
A
#
# COMPACT_ATOMS: atom_id res chain seq x y z
N MET A 1 24.54 -36.16 36.22
CA MET A 1 24.91 -35.02 35.36
C MET A 1 23.89 -33.91 35.55
N GLY A 2 24.21 -32.87 36.32
CA GLY A 2 23.35 -31.69 36.47
C GLY A 2 23.97 -30.52 35.73
N PHE A 3 23.31 -30.02 34.69
CA PHE A 3 23.71 -28.79 34.00
C PHE A 3 23.53 -27.61 34.94
N ARG A 4 24.64 -26.98 35.34
CA ARG A 4 24.64 -25.76 36.15
C ARG A 4 24.33 -24.59 35.21
N ALA A 5 23.11 -24.07 35.27
CA ALA A 5 22.77 -22.81 34.61
C ALA A 5 23.50 -21.69 35.37
N THR A 6 24.49 -21.07 34.73
CA THR A 6 25.15 -19.88 35.26
C THR A 6 24.23 -18.68 35.09
N CYS A 7 23.65 -18.20 36.20
CA CYS A 7 22.90 -16.93 36.20
C CYS A 7 23.84 -15.79 35.80
N PRO A 8 23.48 -14.99 34.78
CA PRO A 8 24.30 -13.85 34.38
C PRO A 8 24.35 -12.81 35.51
N SER A 9 25.51 -12.18 35.68
CA SER A 9 25.67 -11.09 36.65
C SER A 9 24.76 -9.91 36.30
N PHE A 10 24.34 -9.13 37.30
CA PHE A 10 23.54 -7.91 37.10
C PHE A 10 24.18 -6.95 36.08
N SER A 11 25.52 -6.87 36.05
CA SER A 11 26.28 -6.08 35.07
C SER A 11 26.06 -6.56 33.63
N THR A 12 26.05 -7.88 33.41
CA THR A 12 25.78 -8.49 32.10
C THR A 12 24.35 -8.18 31.62
N ILE A 13 23.38 -8.21 32.53
CA ILE A 13 21.97 -7.88 32.22
C ILE A 13 21.84 -6.42 31.81
N TYR A 14 22.45 -5.49 32.56
CA TYR A 14 22.45 -4.06 32.22
C TYR A 14 23.12 -3.78 30.88
N PHE A 15 24.25 -4.43 30.60
CA PHE A 15 24.96 -4.29 29.34
C PHE A 15 24.11 -4.73 28.14
N LEU A 16 23.43 -5.88 28.24
CA LEU A 16 22.53 -6.37 27.19
C LEU A 16 21.31 -5.45 27.00
N PHE A 17 20.76 -4.91 28.09
CA PHE A 17 19.66 -3.96 28.03
C PHE A 17 20.06 -2.68 27.30
N ILE A 18 21.24 -2.13 27.58
CA ILE A 18 21.77 -0.94 26.88
C ILE A 18 21.95 -1.21 25.39
N LEU A 19 22.53 -2.37 25.02
CA LEU A 19 22.69 -2.75 23.62
C LEU A 19 21.35 -2.87 22.88
N LEU A 20 20.35 -3.48 23.53
CA LEU A 20 19.01 -3.60 22.97
C LEU A 20 18.39 -2.22 22.76
N VAL A 21 18.42 -1.36 23.78
CA VAL A 21 17.86 0.00 23.72
C VAL A 21 18.54 0.83 22.62
N ALA A 22 19.87 0.84 22.57
CA ALA A 22 20.63 1.54 21.55
C ALA A 22 20.32 1.01 20.13
N SER A 23 20.20 -0.31 19.97
CA SER A 23 19.81 -0.94 18.71
C SER A 23 18.39 -0.55 18.28
N THR A 24 17.41 -0.54 19.20
CA THR A 24 16.05 -0.07 18.90
C THR A 24 16.02 1.41 18.55
N ILE A 25 16.77 2.25 19.26
CA ILE A 25 16.85 3.70 18.97
C ILE A 25 17.46 3.91 17.58
N PHE A 26 18.58 3.26 17.28
CA PHE A 26 19.23 3.32 15.98
C PHE A 26 18.31 2.81 14.86
N HIS A 27 17.63 1.69 15.08
CA HIS A 27 16.66 1.14 14.13
C HIS A 27 15.49 2.09 13.90
N CYS A 28 14.95 2.69 14.96
CA CYS A 28 13.87 3.68 14.86
C CYS A 28 14.33 4.93 14.11
N HIS A 29 15.51 5.48 14.40
CA HIS A 29 16.05 6.65 13.69
C HIS A 29 16.31 6.34 12.22
N HIS A 30 16.90 5.19 11.91
CA HIS A 30 17.15 4.78 10.52
C HIS A 30 15.83 4.55 9.76
N ARG A 31 14.83 3.92 10.39
CA ARG A 31 13.48 3.79 9.82
C ARG A 31 12.83 5.15 9.57
N LEU A 32 12.94 6.07 10.52
CA LEU A 32 12.37 7.42 10.39
C LEU A 32 13.09 8.25 9.32
N ALA A 33 14.41 8.10 9.16
CA ALA A 33 15.19 8.79 8.13
C ALA A 33 14.92 8.25 6.72
N LEU A 34 14.59 6.97 6.59
CA LEU A 34 14.25 6.33 5.31
C LEU A 34 12.80 6.57 4.88
N VAL A 35 11.94 7.09 5.75
CA VAL A 35 10.59 7.51 5.37
C VAL A 35 10.72 8.97 4.90
N PRO A 36 10.70 9.24 3.58
CA PRO A 36 10.64 10.61 3.12
C PRO A 36 9.34 11.19 3.66
N ALA A 37 9.42 12.38 4.24
CA ALA A 37 8.36 12.91 5.06
C ALA A 37 7.02 12.89 4.29
N PRO A 38 5.89 12.45 4.89
CA PRO A 38 4.63 12.21 4.17
C PRO A 38 4.07 13.43 3.42
N TRP A 39 4.57 14.62 3.73
CA TRP A 39 4.21 15.90 3.12
C TRP A 39 5.01 16.26 1.85
N ALA A 40 6.09 15.54 1.54
CA ALA A 40 6.91 15.79 0.35
C ALA A 40 6.29 15.27 -0.95
N TYR A 41 5.24 14.45 -0.87
CA TYR A 41 4.55 13.90 -2.04
C TYR A 41 3.17 14.53 -2.17
N SER A 42 2.97 15.27 -3.27
CA SER A 42 1.69 15.86 -3.67
C SER A 42 0.71 14.78 -4.17
N GLY A 43 0.41 13.79 -3.34
CA GLY A 43 -0.81 13.02 -3.52
C GLY A 43 -1.99 13.91 -3.14
N ARG A 44 -3.09 13.90 -3.91
CA ARG A 44 -4.36 14.45 -3.43
C ARG A 44 -4.80 13.63 -2.22
N VAL A 45 -4.37 14.06 -1.04
CA VAL A 45 -4.92 13.60 0.24
C VAL A 45 -6.33 14.15 0.30
N VAL A 46 -7.29 13.38 -0.20
CA VAL A 46 -8.70 13.66 0.04
C VAL A 46 -8.91 13.38 1.52
N LEU A 47 -8.78 14.45 2.33
CA LEU A 47 -9.27 14.49 3.70
C LEU A 47 -10.73 14.10 3.64
N ALA A 48 -11.00 12.84 3.99
CA ALA A 48 -12.29 12.18 4.17
C ALA A 48 -13.46 12.80 3.37
N PRO A 49 -14.08 12.08 2.40
CA PRO A 49 -15.34 12.54 1.83
C PRO A 49 -16.28 12.91 2.99
N ARG A 50 -16.65 14.20 3.13
CA ARG A 50 -17.56 14.66 4.20
C ARG A 50 -18.88 13.87 4.18
N HIS A 51 -19.20 13.35 3.00
CA HIS A 51 -20.22 12.35 2.76
C HIS A 51 -19.65 11.25 1.86
N LEU A 52 -19.92 9.99 2.19
CA LEU A 52 -19.56 8.87 1.33
C LEU A 52 -20.28 8.99 -0.03
N PRO A 53 -19.65 8.62 -1.15
CA PRO A 53 -20.27 8.74 -2.47
C PRO A 53 -21.62 7.98 -2.52
N PRO A 54 -22.75 8.61 -2.89
CA PRO A 54 -24.07 7.96 -2.92
C PRO A 54 -24.14 6.74 -3.84
N GLY A 55 -23.29 6.68 -4.87
CA GLY A 55 -23.13 5.53 -5.78
C GLY A 55 -22.18 4.44 -5.28
N GLY A 56 -21.58 4.60 -4.10
CA GLY A 56 -20.56 3.70 -3.56
C GLY A 56 -19.16 3.95 -4.13
N MET A 57 -18.19 3.14 -3.71
CA MET A 57 -16.79 3.22 -4.13
C MET A 57 -16.06 1.89 -3.97
N PHE A 58 -14.96 1.75 -4.69
CA PHE A 58 -14.07 0.61 -4.62
C PHE A 58 -12.82 0.92 -3.81
N THR A 59 -12.34 -0.09 -3.11
CA THR A 59 -10.99 -0.15 -2.57
C THR A 59 -10.44 -1.56 -2.74
N ILE A 60 -9.19 -1.78 -2.41
CA ILE A 60 -8.51 -3.08 -2.48
C ILE A 60 -7.68 -3.28 -1.22
N ASN A 61 -7.29 -4.53 -0.93
CA ASN A 61 -6.28 -4.77 0.09
C ASN A 61 -4.92 -4.20 -0.35
N ALA A 62 -4.00 -4.02 0.58
CA ALA A 62 -2.60 -3.73 0.30
C ALA A 62 -1.77 -4.90 0.83
N LYS A 63 -1.47 -5.90 -0.01
CA LYS A 63 -0.77 -7.11 0.43
C LYS A 63 0.52 -7.35 -0.35
N GLY A 64 1.48 -7.95 0.35
CA GLY A 64 2.74 -8.37 -0.25
C GLY A 64 3.71 -7.22 -0.52
N ARG A 65 4.75 -7.52 -1.31
CA ARG A 65 5.84 -6.60 -1.66
C ARG A 65 5.45 -5.65 -2.80
N LEU A 66 6.33 -4.71 -3.14
CA LEU A 66 6.15 -3.68 -4.17
C LEU A 66 5.39 -4.16 -5.43
N GLY A 67 5.85 -5.21 -6.09
CA GLY A 67 5.21 -5.71 -7.31
C GLY A 67 3.76 -6.19 -7.12
N ASN A 68 3.43 -6.77 -5.96
CA ASN A 68 2.05 -7.15 -5.66
C ASN A 68 1.18 -5.91 -5.49
N GLN A 69 1.68 -4.92 -4.74
CA GLN A 69 0.93 -3.68 -4.54
C GLN A 69 0.75 -2.89 -5.84
N MET A 70 1.74 -2.90 -6.74
CA MET A 70 1.58 -2.36 -8.09
C MET A 70 0.47 -3.08 -8.87
N GLY A 71 0.43 -4.42 -8.79
CA GLY A 71 -0.63 -5.23 -9.40
C GLY A 71 -2.02 -4.96 -8.82
N GLU A 72 -2.13 -4.91 -7.51
CA GLU A 72 -3.38 -4.57 -6.80
C GLU A 72 -3.85 -3.16 -7.16
N TYR A 73 -2.94 -2.18 -7.17
CA TYR A 73 -3.25 -0.81 -7.61
C TYR A 73 -3.81 -0.78 -9.03
N ALA A 74 -3.11 -1.43 -9.98
CA ALA A 74 -3.52 -1.45 -11.39
C ALA A 74 -4.88 -2.15 -11.57
N THR A 75 -5.12 -3.23 -10.83
CA THR A 75 -6.40 -3.94 -10.83
C THR A 75 -7.52 -3.07 -10.28
N LEU A 76 -7.31 -2.39 -9.15
CA LEU A 76 -8.29 -1.46 -8.60
C LEU A 76 -8.62 -0.36 -9.60
N TYR A 77 -7.59 0.25 -10.20
CA TYR A 77 -7.74 1.30 -11.21
C TYR A 77 -8.63 0.84 -12.37
N ALA A 78 -8.30 -0.31 -12.96
CA ALA A 78 -9.01 -0.83 -14.11
C ALA A 78 -10.46 -1.22 -13.78
N LEU A 79 -10.68 -1.97 -12.70
CA LEU A 79 -12.02 -2.43 -12.34
C LEU A 79 -12.93 -1.29 -11.90
N ALA A 80 -12.39 -0.29 -11.19
CA ALA A 80 -13.17 0.88 -10.80
C ALA A 80 -13.62 1.68 -12.02
N LYS A 81 -12.72 1.93 -12.98
CA LYS A 81 -13.06 2.61 -14.24
C LYS A 81 -14.09 1.84 -15.05
N MET A 82 -13.90 0.53 -15.19
CA MET A 82 -14.81 -0.37 -15.92
C MET A 82 -16.21 -0.42 -15.30
N ASN A 83 -16.30 -0.36 -13.96
CA ASN A 83 -17.58 -0.36 -13.24
C ASN A 83 -18.17 1.05 -13.05
N GLY A 84 -17.52 2.10 -13.56
CA GLY A 84 -17.97 3.48 -13.41
C GLY A 84 -18.00 3.96 -11.95
N ARG A 85 -17.07 3.47 -11.12
CA ARG A 85 -17.03 3.75 -9.68
C ARG A 85 -15.76 4.50 -9.28
N PRO A 86 -15.84 5.41 -8.29
CA PRO A 86 -14.65 5.97 -7.66
C PRO A 86 -13.81 4.88 -7.00
N ALA A 87 -12.49 4.98 -7.10
CA ALA A 87 -11.53 4.11 -6.41
C ALA A 87 -10.71 4.91 -5.40
N PHE A 88 -10.44 4.29 -4.25
CA PHE A 88 -9.53 4.83 -3.24
C PHE A 88 -8.56 3.75 -2.78
N ILE A 89 -7.29 4.10 -2.66
CA ILE A 89 -6.24 3.18 -2.19
C ILE A 89 -6.11 3.26 -0.66
N PRO A 90 -5.76 2.16 0.02
CA PRO A 90 -5.40 2.20 1.43
C PRO A 90 -4.18 3.10 1.68
N ALA A 91 -4.10 3.71 2.87
CA ALA A 91 -2.95 4.51 3.28
C ALA A 91 -1.62 3.73 3.24
N GLU A 92 -1.65 2.44 3.56
CA GLU A 92 -0.48 1.54 3.47
C GLU A 92 0.05 1.41 2.03
N MET A 93 -0.85 1.23 1.06
CA MET A 93 -0.49 1.16 -0.35
C MET A 93 0.10 2.48 -0.83
N HIS A 94 -0.52 3.60 -0.45
CA HIS A 94 0.02 4.92 -0.76
C HIS A 94 1.42 5.12 -0.18
N GLY A 95 1.64 4.74 1.08
CA GLY A 95 2.95 4.83 1.73
C GLY A 95 4.04 4.00 1.04
N THR A 96 3.67 2.92 0.36
CA THR A 96 4.60 2.08 -0.40
C THR A 96 4.87 2.63 -1.81
N LEU A 97 3.82 3.07 -2.51
CA LEU A 97 3.90 3.39 -3.94
C LEU A 97 4.18 4.87 -4.23
N ALA A 98 3.57 5.80 -3.49
CA ALA A 98 3.68 7.24 -3.76
C ALA A 98 5.11 7.81 -3.67
N PRO A 99 6.02 7.29 -2.82
CA PRO A 99 7.40 7.75 -2.82
C PRO A 99 8.16 7.42 -4.10
N ILE A 100 7.72 6.40 -4.84
CA ILE A 100 8.42 5.88 -6.02
C ILE A 100 7.77 6.40 -7.30
N PHE A 101 6.43 6.40 -7.31
CA PHE A 101 5.61 6.61 -8.50
C PHE A 101 4.66 7.81 -8.36
N ARG A 102 4.32 8.42 -9.50
CA ARG A 102 3.36 9.53 -9.62
C ARG A 102 1.90 9.04 -9.68
N ILE A 103 1.50 8.20 -8.72
CA ILE A 103 0.14 7.65 -8.64
C ILE A 103 -0.92 8.74 -8.36
N SER A 104 -2.12 8.57 -8.90
CA SER A 104 -3.19 9.58 -8.89
C SER A 104 -4.41 9.21 -8.04
N LEU A 105 -4.67 7.90 -7.83
CA LEU A 105 -5.80 7.46 -7.02
C LEU A 105 -5.78 8.08 -5.60
N PRO A 106 -6.91 8.61 -5.13
CA PRO A 106 -6.99 9.24 -3.81
C PRO A 106 -6.83 8.20 -2.68
N VAL A 107 -6.31 8.67 -1.55
CA VAL A 107 -6.09 7.83 -0.37
C VAL A 107 -7.37 7.77 0.48
N LEU A 108 -7.73 6.56 0.91
CA LEU A 108 -8.72 6.34 1.95
C LEU A 108 -8.05 6.25 3.32
N HIS A 109 -8.30 7.23 4.18
CA HIS A 109 -7.74 7.25 5.53
C HIS A 109 -8.31 6.10 6.39
N GLY A 110 -7.47 5.47 7.21
CA GLY A 110 -7.82 4.26 7.97
C GLY A 110 -9.03 4.41 8.90
N THR A 111 -9.20 5.59 9.51
CA THR A 111 -10.36 5.91 10.37
C THR A 111 -11.67 6.00 9.60
N THR A 112 -11.65 6.44 8.34
CA THR A 112 -12.81 6.44 7.45
C THR A 112 -13.05 5.03 6.92
N ALA A 113 -11.97 4.33 6.53
CA ALA A 113 -12.02 2.97 6.01
C ALA A 113 -12.68 2.00 6.98
N SER A 114 -12.43 2.11 8.29
CA SER A 114 -12.99 1.22 9.30
C SER A 114 -14.49 1.39 9.55
N ARG A 115 -15.07 2.55 9.19
CA ARG A 115 -16.49 2.86 9.40
C ARG A 115 -17.39 2.47 8.24
N ILE A 116 -16.79 2.12 7.09
CA ILE A 116 -17.54 1.76 5.90
C ILE A 116 -17.90 0.28 5.97
N PRO A 117 -19.17 -0.10 5.73
CA PRO A 117 -19.61 -1.49 5.70
C PRO A 117 -19.18 -2.15 4.38
N TRP A 118 -17.91 -2.53 4.29
CA TRP A 118 -17.35 -3.12 3.07
C TRP A 118 -17.96 -4.48 2.74
N ARG A 119 -18.37 -4.64 1.49
CA ARG A 119 -18.57 -5.95 0.89
C ARG A 119 -17.23 -6.43 0.33
N ASN A 120 -16.66 -7.46 0.95
CA ASN A 120 -15.48 -8.13 0.39
C ASN A 120 -15.89 -8.88 -0.89
N TYR A 121 -15.15 -8.65 -1.96
CA TYR A 121 -15.35 -9.31 -3.24
C TYR A 121 -14.04 -9.95 -3.68
N HIS A 122 -14.02 -11.28 -3.79
CA HIS A 122 -12.82 -12.03 -4.12
C HIS A 122 -12.56 -12.04 -5.62
N LEU A 123 -11.33 -11.72 -5.99
CA LEU A 123 -10.83 -11.77 -7.35
C LEU A 123 -9.90 -12.97 -7.49
N ASN A 124 -10.04 -13.67 -8.61
CA ASN A 124 -9.07 -14.64 -9.08
C ASN A 124 -7.84 -13.93 -9.66
N ASP A 125 -6.80 -14.70 -9.97
CA ASP A 125 -5.55 -14.17 -10.54
C ASP A 125 -5.66 -13.84 -12.04
N TRP A 126 -6.87 -13.78 -12.60
CA TRP A 126 -7.14 -13.38 -13.98
C TRP A 126 -8.48 -12.66 -14.10
N MET A 127 -8.62 -11.84 -15.15
CA MET A 127 -9.85 -11.13 -15.45
C MET A 127 -10.96 -12.08 -15.91
N GLU A 128 -12.17 -11.89 -15.38
CA GLU A 128 -13.37 -12.63 -15.76
C GLU A 128 -14.50 -11.69 -16.14
N GLU A 129 -15.42 -12.19 -16.98
CA GLU A 129 -16.58 -11.44 -17.46
C GLU A 129 -17.42 -10.85 -16.32
N ARG A 130 -17.60 -11.62 -15.24
CA ARG A 130 -18.37 -11.18 -14.06
C ARG A 130 -17.80 -9.94 -13.38
N TYR A 131 -16.51 -9.65 -13.54
CA TYR A 131 -15.86 -8.48 -12.92
C TYR A 131 -16.17 -7.18 -13.66
N ARG A 132 -16.77 -7.25 -14.86
CA ARG A 132 -17.26 -6.06 -15.57
C ARG A 132 -18.44 -5.37 -14.85
N HIS A 133 -19.18 -6.13 -14.02
CA HIS A 133 -20.36 -5.65 -13.30
C HIS A 133 -20.38 -6.18 -11.87
N ILE A 134 -19.54 -5.62 -11.00
CA ILE A 134 -19.43 -6.02 -9.60
C ILE A 134 -20.58 -5.39 -8.79
N PRO A 135 -21.41 -6.21 -8.11
CA PRO A 135 -22.56 -5.73 -7.38
C PRO A 135 -22.20 -5.15 -6.00
N GLY A 136 -22.94 -4.11 -5.59
CA GLY A 136 -22.81 -3.46 -4.28
C GLY A 136 -22.24 -2.04 -4.36
N GLY A 137 -22.55 -1.21 -3.36
CA GLY A 137 -22.06 0.17 -3.29
C GLY A 137 -20.60 0.24 -2.84
N TYR A 138 -20.29 -0.27 -1.65
CA TYR A 138 -18.97 -0.18 -1.05
C TYR A 138 -18.26 -1.53 -1.13
N VAL A 139 -17.35 -1.68 -2.10
CA VAL A 139 -16.71 -2.96 -2.38
C VAL A 139 -15.22 -2.89 -2.06
N ARG A 140 -14.75 -3.90 -1.34
CA ARG A 140 -13.33 -4.15 -1.13
C ARG A 140 -12.91 -5.35 -1.96
N LEU A 141 -12.09 -5.11 -2.96
CA LEU A 141 -11.48 -6.16 -3.77
C LEU A 141 -10.46 -6.92 -2.92
N THR A 142 -10.49 -8.24 -3.00
CA THR A 142 -9.65 -9.14 -2.20
C THR A 142 -9.05 -10.24 -3.08
N GLY A 143 -8.00 -10.92 -2.59
CA GLY A 143 -7.19 -11.84 -3.40
C GLY A 143 -5.75 -11.32 -3.50
N TYR A 144 -5.03 -11.73 -4.54
CA TYR A 144 -3.72 -11.20 -4.94
C TYR A 144 -3.70 -10.85 -6.44
N PRO A 145 -4.64 -10.02 -6.94
CA PRO A 145 -4.80 -9.81 -8.37
C PRO A 145 -3.65 -8.99 -8.95
N CYS A 146 -2.66 -9.68 -9.51
CA CYS A 146 -1.46 -9.06 -10.10
C CYS A 146 -1.34 -9.28 -11.61
N SER A 147 -2.37 -9.88 -12.24
CA SER A 147 -2.32 -10.27 -13.65
C SER A 147 -2.59 -9.11 -14.59
N TRP A 148 -1.79 -9.04 -15.67
CA TRP A 148 -1.94 -8.06 -16.75
C TRP A 148 -3.33 -8.09 -17.40
N THR A 149 -4.03 -9.22 -17.34
CA THR A 149 -5.37 -9.41 -17.92
C THR A 149 -6.40 -8.39 -17.41
N PHE A 150 -6.24 -7.87 -16.18
CA PHE A 150 -7.13 -6.85 -15.63
C PHE A 150 -7.00 -5.48 -16.30
N TYR A 151 -5.80 -5.09 -16.72
CA TYR A 151 -5.48 -3.69 -17.04
C TYR A 151 -4.76 -3.48 -18.38
N HIS A 152 -4.55 -4.53 -19.17
CA HIS A 152 -3.88 -4.44 -20.47
C HIS A 152 -4.54 -3.46 -21.45
N HIS A 153 -5.87 -3.35 -21.39
CA HIS A 153 -6.65 -2.41 -22.19
C HIS A 153 -6.46 -0.93 -21.75
N LEU A 154 -5.86 -0.69 -20.58
CA LEU A 154 -5.51 0.63 -20.03
C LEU A 154 -4.00 0.79 -19.85
N ARG A 155 -3.18 0.01 -20.57
CA ARG A 155 -1.72 -0.06 -20.36
C ARG A 155 -1.08 1.32 -20.33
N ASP A 156 -1.45 2.22 -21.23
CA ASP A 156 -0.86 3.56 -21.31
C ASP A 156 -1.25 4.44 -20.11
N GLU A 157 -2.44 4.27 -19.54
CA GLU A 157 -2.84 4.93 -18.30
C GLU A 157 -2.04 4.38 -17.12
N ILE A 158 -1.93 3.06 -17.00
CA ILE A 158 -1.17 2.41 -15.94
C ILE A 158 0.32 2.80 -15.97
N LEU A 159 0.91 2.95 -17.17
CA LEU A 159 2.29 3.44 -17.31
C LEU A 159 2.45 4.89 -16.81
N ARG A 160 1.44 5.73 -17.00
CA ARG A 160 1.45 7.09 -16.43
C ARG A 160 1.39 7.07 -14.90
N GLU A 161 0.54 6.21 -14.33
CA GLU A 161 0.45 6.02 -12.87
C GLU A 161 1.79 5.55 -12.26
N PHE A 162 2.51 4.68 -12.96
CA PHE A 162 3.81 4.15 -12.54
C PHE A 162 5.01 4.89 -13.13
N THR A 163 4.85 6.15 -13.49
CA THR A 163 5.99 7.01 -13.85
C THR A 163 6.80 7.34 -12.59
N LEU A 164 8.12 7.09 -12.63
CA LEU A 164 9.02 7.41 -11.52
C LEU A 164 9.07 8.92 -11.24
N HIS A 165 9.29 9.27 -9.98
CA HIS A 165 9.72 10.64 -9.65
C HIS A 165 11.12 10.90 -10.20
N ASP A 166 11.41 12.18 -10.51
CA ASP A 166 12.66 12.55 -11.18
C ASP A 166 13.89 12.14 -10.35
N HIS A 167 13.86 12.40 -9.03
CA HIS A 167 14.95 12.01 -8.12
C HIS A 167 15.20 10.49 -8.10
N VAL A 168 14.14 9.66 -8.09
CA VAL A 168 14.27 8.20 -8.11
C VAL A 168 14.89 7.74 -9.43
N ARG A 169 14.46 8.32 -10.56
CA ARG A 169 15.02 8.01 -11.88
C ARG A 169 16.50 8.39 -11.95
N GLU A 170 16.85 9.58 -11.47
CA GLU A 170 18.23 10.09 -11.47
C GLU A 170 19.14 9.26 -10.56
N ASP A 171 18.68 8.90 -9.37
CA ASP A 171 19.39 8.01 -8.46
C ASP A 171 19.61 6.65 -9.14
N ALA A 172 18.57 6.03 -9.70
CA ALA A 172 18.67 4.74 -10.37
C ALA A 172 19.65 4.77 -11.56
N GLN A 173 19.62 5.84 -12.36
CA GLN A 173 20.51 5.98 -13.52
C GLN A 173 21.98 6.15 -13.12
N ARG A 174 22.28 6.64 -11.92
CA ARG A 174 23.66 6.71 -11.40
C ARG A 174 24.24 5.33 -11.04
N PHE A 175 23.41 4.31 -10.88
CA PHE A 175 23.83 2.94 -10.57
C PHE A 175 23.98 2.03 -11.80
N LEU A 176 23.60 2.51 -12.99
CA LEU A 176 23.67 1.79 -14.27
C LEU A 176 24.76 2.39 -15.16
#